data_AF-A0AAE5X2T8-F1
#
_entry.id   AF-A0AAE5X2T8-F1
#
_cell.length_a   1.000
_cell.length_b   1.000
_cell.length_c   1.000
_cell.angle_alpha   90.00
_cell.angle_beta   90.00
_cell.angle_gamma   90.00
#
_symmetry.space_group_name_H-M   'P 1'
#
loop_
_entity.id
_entity.type
_entity.pdbx_description
1 polymer ?
#
loop_
_entity_poly.entity_id
_entity_poly.type
_entity_poly.pdbx_seq_one_letter_code
_entity_poly.pdbx_strand_id
1 'polypeptide(L)'
;MSSESKAPLANPPVGLFPRLIFGSRWLQLPLYVGLIVAQAVYVLLFLKELWHLVAHSFDASEQQIMLVVLGLIDVVMISNLLVMVIVGGYETFVSRLNLRGHPDEPEWLSHVNASVLKIKLAMAIVGISSISLLRTFIEAGNLGTTRSNFTETGVMWQVLIHLTFIVSAIGIAWVDRLSENGHRKENGHA
;
A
#
# COMPACT_ATOMS: atom_id res chain seq x y z
N MET A 1 -14.11 39.11 -47.98
CA MET A 1 -13.80 38.48 -46.68
C MET A 1 -14.41 37.07 -46.72
N SER A 2 -13.68 36.11 -47.29
CA SER A 2 -14.16 34.74 -47.50
C SER A 2 -13.94 33.91 -46.23
N SER A 3 -15.04 33.46 -45.64
CA SER A 3 -15.06 32.50 -44.55
C SER A 3 -14.66 31.12 -45.09
N GLU A 4 -13.44 30.67 -44.79
CA GLU A 4 -13.05 29.27 -44.96
C GLU A 4 -13.67 28.44 -43.82
N SER A 5 -14.70 27.67 -44.17
CA SER A 5 -15.27 26.64 -43.29
C SER A 5 -14.30 25.45 -43.24
N LYS A 6 -13.56 25.30 -42.12
CA LYS A 6 -12.74 24.11 -41.87
C LYS A 6 -13.65 22.89 -41.73
N ALA A 7 -13.62 22.01 -42.73
CA ALA A 7 -14.26 20.71 -42.65
C ALA A 7 -13.75 19.91 -41.42
N PRO A 8 -14.61 19.21 -40.68
CA PRO A 8 -14.19 18.40 -39.55
C PRO A 8 -13.31 17.24 -40.03
N LEU A 9 -12.08 17.17 -39.52
CA LEU A 9 -11.15 16.08 -39.79
C LEU A 9 -11.77 14.76 -39.30
N ALA A 10 -12.03 13.83 -40.23
CA ALA A 10 -12.51 12.50 -39.89
C ALA A 10 -11.45 11.76 -39.07
N ASN A 11 -11.81 11.32 -37.86
CA ASN A 11 -10.91 10.53 -37.01
C ASN A 11 -10.58 9.20 -37.73
N PRO A 12 -9.29 8.87 -37.94
CA PRO A 12 -8.94 7.60 -38.56
C PRO A 12 -9.43 6.43 -37.68
N PRO A 13 -9.90 5.31 -38.28
CA PRO A 13 -10.30 4.15 -37.52
C PRO A 13 -9.10 3.61 -36.74
N VAL A 14 -9.24 3.51 -35.42
CA VAL A 14 -8.22 2.91 -34.55
C VAL A 14 -7.95 1.47 -34.98
N GLY A 15 -6.69 1.17 -35.30
CA GLY A 15 -6.27 -0.18 -35.66
C GLY A 15 -6.56 -1.21 -34.55
N LEU A 16 -6.60 -2.49 -34.93
CA LEU A 16 -6.84 -3.61 -34.00
C LEU A 16 -5.85 -3.61 -32.82
N PHE A 17 -4.59 -3.26 -33.07
CA PHE A 17 -3.50 -3.28 -32.09
C PHE A 17 -3.68 -2.23 -30.97
N PRO A 18 -3.96 -0.94 -31.27
CA PRO A 18 -4.41 0.02 -30.24
C PRO A 18 -5.62 -0.46 -29.43
N ARG A 19 -6.65 -1.02 -30.08
CA ARG A 19 -7.85 -1.52 -29.38
C ARG A 19 -7.54 -2.63 -28.37
N LEU A 20 -6.65 -3.55 -28.71
CA LEU A 20 -6.18 -4.60 -27.80
C LEU A 20 -5.40 -4.03 -26.61
N ILE A 21 -4.48 -3.09 -26.87
CA ILE A 21 -3.71 -2.43 -25.79
C ILE A 21 -4.64 -1.65 -24.86
N PHE A 22 -5.59 -0.87 -25.39
CA PHE A 22 -6.55 -0.13 -24.57
C PHE A 22 -7.54 -1.04 -23.84
N GLY A 23 -7.95 -2.16 -24.45
CA GLY A 23 -8.83 -3.15 -23.85
C GLY A 23 -8.19 -3.94 -22.70
N SER A 24 -6.86 -4.10 -22.70
CA SER A 24 -6.12 -4.85 -21.67
C SER A 24 -6.33 -4.32 -20.24
N ARG A 25 -6.71 -3.05 -20.09
CA ARG A 25 -7.04 -2.41 -18.80
C ARG A 25 -8.19 -3.11 -18.07
N TRP A 26 -9.16 -3.66 -18.81
CA TRP A 26 -10.29 -4.38 -18.22
C TRP A 26 -9.90 -5.71 -17.57
N LEU A 27 -8.75 -6.28 -17.94
CA LEU A 27 -8.21 -7.48 -17.29
C LEU A 27 -7.81 -7.22 -15.84
N GLN A 28 -7.53 -5.97 -15.47
CA GLN A 28 -7.17 -5.61 -14.09
C GLN A 28 -8.39 -5.55 -13.17
N LEU A 29 -9.58 -5.30 -13.71
CA LEU A 29 -10.82 -5.21 -12.93
C LEU A 29 -11.12 -6.48 -12.11
N PRO A 30 -11.10 -7.71 -12.68
CA PRO A 30 -11.28 -8.93 -11.88
C PRO A 30 -10.18 -9.16 -10.84
N LEU A 31 -8.94 -8.69 -11.09
CA LEU A 31 -7.87 -8.76 -10.09
C LEU A 31 -8.19 -7.88 -8.87
N TYR A 32 -8.67 -6.66 -9.09
CA TYR A 32 -9.10 -5.78 -8.00
C TYR A 32 -10.29 -6.35 -7.23
N VAL A 33 -11.24 -6.99 -7.91
CA VAL A 33 -12.34 -7.72 -7.25
C VAL A 33 -11.78 -8.84 -6.37
N GLY A 34 -10.80 -9.61 -6.87
CA GLY A 34 -10.11 -10.63 -6.08
C GLY A 34 -9.43 -10.06 -4.84
N LEU A 35 -8.76 -8.91 -4.95
CA LEU A 35 -8.15 -8.22 -3.81
C LEU A 35 -9.17 -7.72 -2.79
N ILE A 36 -10.35 -7.27 -3.22
CA ILE A 36 -11.46 -6.91 -2.31
C ILE A 36 -11.97 -8.13 -1.55
N VAL A 37 -12.10 -9.28 -2.22
CA VAL A 37 -12.47 -10.54 -1.54
C VAL A 37 -11.40 -10.94 -0.52
N ALA A 38 -10.12 -10.84 -0.88
CA ALA A 38 -9.02 -11.09 0.06
C ALA A 38 -9.08 -10.15 1.27
N GLN A 39 -9.36 -8.86 1.05
CA GLN A 39 -9.57 -7.88 2.12
C GLN A 39 -10.72 -8.30 3.06
N ALA A 40 -11.85 -8.78 2.52
CA ALA A 40 -12.96 -9.26 3.32
C ALA A 40 -12.55 -10.47 4.19
N VAL A 41 -11.73 -11.38 3.67
CA VAL A 41 -11.17 -12.49 4.45
C VAL A 41 -10.28 -11.99 5.59
N TYR A 42 -9.45 -10.97 5.35
CA TYR A 42 -8.64 -10.34 6.41
C TYR A 42 -9.50 -9.72 7.51
N VAL A 43 -10.63 -9.09 7.16
CA VAL A 43 -11.59 -8.56 8.16
C VAL A 43 -12.17 -9.69 9.01
N LEU A 44 -12.53 -10.82 8.40
CA LEU A 44 -13.02 -11.98 9.15
C LEU A 44 -11.93 -12.58 10.07
N LEU A 45 -10.69 -12.64 9.60
CA LEU A 45 -9.55 -13.06 10.41
C LEU A 45 -9.34 -12.13 11.60
N PHE A 46 -9.39 -10.82 11.38
CA PHE A 46 -9.30 -9.81 12.43
C PHE A 46 -10.39 -10.00 13.49
N LEU A 47 -11.65 -10.19 13.08
CA LEU A 47 -12.76 -10.42 14.01
C LEU A 47 -12.58 -11.70 14.82
N LYS A 48 -12.06 -12.77 14.19
CA LYS A 48 -11.74 -14.03 14.86
C LYS A 48 -10.63 -13.85 15.91
N GLU A 49 -9.53 -13.19 15.56
CA GLU A 49 -8.42 -12.92 16.48
C GLU A 49 -8.84 -11.98 17.62
N LEU A 50 -9.67 -10.98 17.32
CA LEU A 50 -10.23 -10.08 18.32
C LEU A 50 -11.15 -10.84 19.30
N TRP A 51 -12.00 -11.72 18.78
CA TRP A 51 -12.83 -12.58 19.63
C TRP A 51 -11.96 -13.48 20.51
N HIS A 52 -10.90 -14.08 19.94
CA HIS A 52 -9.96 -14.91 20.69
C HIS A 52 -9.28 -14.12 21.81
N LEU A 53 -8.85 -12.88 21.54
CA LEU A 53 -8.27 -11.97 22.53
C LEU A 53 -9.24 -11.69 23.68
N VAL A 54 -10.47 -11.29 23.37
CA VAL A 54 -11.48 -10.93 24.38
C VAL A 54 -11.90 -12.16 25.20
N ALA A 55 -12.01 -13.34 24.57
CA ALA A 55 -12.40 -14.56 25.25
C ALA A 55 -11.32 -15.09 26.20
N HIS A 56 -10.04 -14.92 25.89
CA HIS A 56 -8.92 -15.41 26.70
C HIS A 56 -8.23 -14.33 27.53
N SER A 57 -8.68 -13.06 27.49
CA SER A 57 -7.98 -11.95 28.14
C SER A 57 -7.88 -12.06 29.65
N PHE A 58 -8.79 -12.81 30.29
CA PHE A 58 -8.80 -12.99 31.75
C PHE A 58 -7.85 -14.10 32.22
N ASP A 59 -7.48 -15.03 31.34
CA ASP A 59 -6.63 -16.18 31.66
C ASP A 59 -5.23 -16.10 31.03
N ALA A 60 -5.03 -15.19 30.06
CA ALA A 60 -3.78 -15.00 29.35
C ALA A 60 -2.78 -14.13 30.14
N SER A 61 -1.49 -14.42 29.97
CA SER A 61 -0.44 -13.55 30.51
C SER A 61 -0.37 -12.21 29.76
N GLU A 62 0.15 -11.16 30.41
CA GLU A 62 0.37 -9.85 29.78
C GLU A 62 1.15 -9.96 28.46
N GLN A 63 2.14 -10.86 28.41
CA GLN A 63 2.94 -11.10 27.22
C GLN A 63 2.16 -11.79 26.09
N GLN A 64 1.29 -12.74 26.41
CA GLN A 64 0.41 -13.37 25.41
C GLN A 64 -0.57 -12.35 24.84
N ILE A 65 -1.17 -11.52 25.70
CA ILE A 65 -2.05 -10.43 25.29
C ILE A 65 -1.30 -9.47 24.35
N MET A 66 -0.08 -9.07 24.71
CA MET A 66 0.77 -8.22 23.87
C MET A 66 1.04 -8.86 22.50
N LEU A 67 1.40 -10.15 22.43
CA LEU A 67 1.66 -10.85 21.16
C LEU A 67 0.42 -10.93 20.26
N VAL A 68 -0.77 -11.15 20.84
CA VAL A 68 -2.03 -11.16 20.10
C VAL A 68 -2.36 -9.76 19.57
N VAL A 69 -2.16 -8.71 20.38
CA VAL A 69 -2.33 -7.31 19.96
C VAL A 69 -1.36 -6.95 18.82
N LEU A 70 -0.09 -7.35 18.90
CA LEU A 70 0.88 -7.18 17.81
C LEU A 70 0.41 -7.85 16.51
N GLY A 71 -0.17 -9.05 16.60
CA GLY A 71 -0.76 -9.74 15.45
C GLY A 71 -1.97 -9.01 14.86
N LEU A 72 -2.86 -8.48 15.70
CA LEU A 72 -4.00 -7.67 15.26
C LEU A 72 -3.54 -6.39 14.53
N ILE A 73 -2.49 -5.74 15.02
CA ILE A 73 -1.92 -4.54 14.38
C ILE A 73 -1.37 -4.89 13.00
N ASP A 74 -0.66 -6.02 12.86
CA ASP A 74 -0.11 -6.47 11.57
C ASP A 74 -1.21 -6.69 10.51
N VAL A 75 -2.30 -7.35 10.88
CA VAL A 75 -3.47 -7.54 10.00
C VAL A 75 -4.04 -6.18 9.53
N VAL A 76 -4.15 -5.20 10.42
CA VAL A 76 -4.63 -3.85 10.08
C VAL A 76 -3.64 -3.13 9.15
N MET A 77 -2.34 -3.26 9.39
CA MET A 77 -1.32 -2.64 8.53
C MET A 77 -1.38 -3.18 7.11
N ILE A 78 -1.45 -4.50 6.93
CA ILE A 78 -1.58 -5.14 5.61
C ILE A 78 -2.88 -4.70 4.93
N SER A 79 -3.99 -4.64 5.69
CA SER A 79 -5.30 -4.22 5.19
C SER A 79 -5.29 -2.78 4.66
N ASN A 80 -4.62 -1.85 5.34
CA ASN A 80 -4.49 -0.47 4.89
C ASN A 80 -3.65 -0.35 3.62
N LEU A 81 -2.60 -1.16 3.50
CA LEU A 81 -1.76 -1.22 2.31
C LEU A 81 -2.53 -1.79 1.11
N LEU A 82 -3.32 -2.84 1.32
CA LEU A 82 -4.19 -3.43 0.29
C LEU A 82 -5.19 -2.42 -0.25
N VAL A 83 -5.85 -1.64 0.62
CA VAL A 83 -6.77 -0.57 0.19
C VAL A 83 -6.05 0.47 -0.67
N MET A 84 -4.84 0.90 -0.27
CA MET A 84 -4.01 1.82 -1.05
C MET A 84 -3.70 1.26 -2.45
N VAL A 85 -3.36 -0.03 -2.54
CA VAL A 85 -3.04 -0.71 -3.80
C VAL A 85 -4.28 -0.87 -4.69
N ILE A 86 -5.43 -1.23 -4.12
CA ILE A 86 -6.68 -1.39 -4.86
C ILE A 86 -7.12 -0.05 -5.46
N VAL A 87 -7.22 1.00 -4.63
CA VAL A 87 -7.76 2.28 -5.10
C VAL A 87 -6.76 3.01 -5.98
N GLY A 88 -5.50 3.12 -5.57
CA GLY A 88 -4.47 3.77 -6.36
C GLY A 88 -4.19 3.04 -7.69
N GLY A 89 -4.22 1.71 -7.67
CA GLY A 89 -4.10 0.89 -8.88
C GLY A 89 -5.28 1.07 -9.82
N TYR A 90 -6.51 1.02 -9.30
CA TYR A 90 -7.72 1.22 -10.10
C TYR A 90 -7.75 2.61 -10.75
N GLU A 91 -7.45 3.66 -9.99
CA GLU A 91 -7.41 5.03 -10.48
C GLU A 91 -6.36 5.21 -11.59
N THR A 92 -5.15 4.67 -11.37
CA THR A 92 -4.02 4.81 -12.30
C THR A 92 -4.25 4.03 -13.59
N PHE A 93 -4.69 2.78 -13.49
CA PHE A 93 -4.65 1.84 -14.61
C PHE A 93 -6.01 1.51 -15.22
N VAL A 94 -7.13 1.65 -14.51
CA VAL A 94 -8.47 1.30 -15.06
C VAL A 94 -9.27 2.54 -15.39
N SER A 95 -9.65 3.32 -14.38
CA SER A 95 -10.50 4.49 -14.54
C SER A 95 -10.21 5.52 -13.47
N ARG A 96 -10.10 6.80 -13.89
CA ARG A 96 -10.05 7.91 -12.94
C ARG A 96 -11.37 7.97 -12.17
N LEU A 97 -11.29 8.06 -10.84
CA LEU A 97 -12.45 8.23 -9.96
C LEU A 97 -12.78 9.73 -9.91
N ASN A 98 -13.84 10.17 -10.59
CA ASN A 98 -14.20 11.60 -10.64
C ASN A 98 -15.14 11.95 -9.46
N LEU A 99 -14.61 11.94 -8.23
CA LEU A 99 -15.36 12.10 -6.97
C LEU A 99 -15.52 13.55 -6.48
N ARG A 100 -15.16 14.54 -7.32
CA ARG A 100 -15.12 15.96 -6.95
C ARG A 100 -16.42 16.45 -6.32
N GLY A 101 -16.36 16.83 -5.04
CA GLY A 101 -17.47 17.46 -4.32
C GLY A 101 -18.40 16.50 -3.59
N HIS A 102 -18.00 15.23 -3.41
CA HIS A 102 -18.72 14.28 -2.57
C HIS A 102 -18.32 14.46 -1.09
N PRO A 103 -19.25 14.44 -0.12
CA PRO A 103 -18.92 14.57 1.32
C PRO A 103 -17.96 13.46 1.82
N ASP A 104 -18.00 12.29 1.20
CA ASP A 104 -17.11 11.17 1.48
C ASP A 104 -15.89 11.07 0.52
N GLU A 105 -15.52 12.14 -0.20
CA GLU A 105 -14.28 12.18 -0.98
C GLU A 105 -13.09 12.12 0.00
N PRO A 106 -12.30 11.02 0.01
CA PRO A 106 -11.19 10.98 0.93
C PRO A 106 -10.12 11.97 0.47
N GLU A 107 -9.60 12.75 1.41
CA GLU A 107 -8.57 13.77 1.15
C GLU A 107 -7.31 13.20 0.47
N TRP A 108 -7.03 11.90 0.70
CA TRP A 108 -5.94 11.21 0.02
C TRP A 108 -6.17 10.97 -1.47
N LEU A 109 -7.42 10.90 -1.96
CA LEU A 109 -7.79 10.63 -3.36
C LEU A 109 -7.65 11.87 -4.26
N SER A 110 -7.93 13.07 -3.74
CA SER A 110 -7.85 14.32 -4.52
C SER A 110 -6.41 14.81 -4.74
N HIS A 111 -5.45 14.31 -3.94
CA HIS A 111 -4.02 14.67 -3.96
C HIS A 111 -3.10 13.47 -4.19
N VAL A 112 -3.55 12.39 -4.84
CA VAL A 112 -2.66 11.27 -5.20
C VAL A 112 -1.73 11.69 -6.35
N ASN A 113 -0.68 12.44 -6.04
CA ASN A 113 0.48 12.51 -6.92
C ASN A 113 1.17 11.13 -6.88
N ALA A 114 1.65 10.63 -8.03
CA ALA A 114 2.38 9.36 -8.11
C ALA A 114 3.57 9.31 -7.12
N SER A 115 4.15 10.48 -6.81
CA SER A 115 5.13 10.71 -5.75
C SER A 115 4.63 10.37 -4.34
N VAL A 116 3.48 10.90 -3.95
CA VAL A 116 2.87 10.69 -2.62
C VAL A 116 2.45 9.22 -2.44
N LEU A 117 1.96 8.57 -3.49
CA LEU A 117 1.62 7.14 -3.47
C LEU A 117 2.87 6.28 -3.18
N LYS A 118 3.99 6.54 -3.86
CA LYS A 118 5.25 5.81 -3.66
C LYS A 118 5.77 5.95 -2.23
N ILE A 119 5.75 7.16 -1.68
CA ILE A 119 6.20 7.41 -0.29
C ILE A 119 5.30 6.68 0.70
N LYS A 120 3.97 6.78 0.55
CA LYS A 120 3.01 6.10 1.45
C LYS A 120 3.19 4.58 1.44
N LEU A 121 3.40 3.98 0.26
CA LEU A 121 3.68 2.56 0.14
C LEU A 121 4.99 2.17 0.83
N ALA A 122 6.07 2.94 0.62
CA ALA A 122 7.37 2.68 1.25
C ALA A 122 7.30 2.75 2.78
N MET A 123 6.63 3.78 3.32
CA MET A 123 6.43 3.94 4.77
C MET A 123 5.61 2.78 5.37
N ALA A 124 4.57 2.33 4.66
CA ALA A 124 3.76 1.21 5.12
C ALA A 124 4.55 -0.10 5.16
N ILE A 125 5.39 -0.38 4.15
CA ILE A 125 6.27 -1.57 4.12
C ILE A 125 7.28 -1.53 5.27
N VAL A 126 7.92 -0.38 5.51
CA VAL A 126 8.85 -0.21 6.63
C VAL A 126 8.14 -0.48 7.96
N GLY A 127 6.94 0.08 8.17
CA GLY A 127 6.16 -0.13 9.38
C GLY A 127 5.75 -1.60 9.61
N ILE A 128 5.25 -2.29 8.57
CA ILE A 128 4.92 -3.74 8.67
C ILE A 128 6.16 -4.53 9.08
N SER A 129 7.30 -4.25 8.44
CA SER A 129 8.56 -4.93 8.75
C SER A 129 9.04 -4.66 10.17
N SER A 130 8.86 -3.44 10.70
CA SER A 130 9.18 -3.10 12.11
C SER A 130 8.32 -3.88 13.11
N ILE A 131 7.02 -3.99 12.86
CA ILE A 131 6.09 -4.69 13.76
C ILE A 131 6.38 -6.18 13.79
N SER A 132 6.64 -6.76 12.62
CA SER A 132 7.08 -8.14 12.49
C SER A 132 8.39 -8.39 13.27
N LEU A 133 9.36 -7.47 13.21
CA LEU A 133 10.62 -7.57 13.96
C LEU A 133 10.39 -7.51 15.47
N LEU A 134 9.53 -6.59 15.91
CA LEU A 134 9.19 -6.44 17.33
C LEU A 134 8.51 -7.70 17.88
N ARG A 135 7.59 -8.31 17.11
CA ARG A 135 6.97 -9.59 17.46
C ARG A 135 8.02 -10.69 17.63
N THR A 136 8.92 -10.86 16.64
CA THR A 136 9.99 -11.86 16.72
C THR A 136 10.92 -11.61 17.90
N PHE A 137 11.25 -10.36 18.20
CA PHE A 137 12.12 -10.00 19.32
C PHE A 137 11.50 -10.36 20.67
N ILE A 138 10.21 -10.05 20.87
CA ILE A 138 9.47 -10.40 22.09
C ILE A 138 9.35 -11.92 22.24
N GLU A 139 9.13 -12.64 21.14
CA GLU A 139 9.01 -14.11 21.11
C GLU A 139 10.36 -14.79 21.40
N ALA A 140 11.46 -14.26 20.85
CA ALA A 140 12.82 -14.75 21.07
C ALA A 140 13.35 -14.43 22.49
N GLY A 141 13.04 -13.25 23.03
CA GLY A 141 13.41 -12.84 24.39
C GLY A 141 12.74 -13.68 25.49
N ASN A 142 11.67 -14.42 25.16
CA ASN A 142 10.94 -15.28 26.09
C ASN A 142 11.51 -16.70 26.22
N LEU A 143 12.50 -17.07 25.40
CA LEU A 143 13.02 -18.44 25.32
C LEU A 143 14.46 -18.52 25.82
N GLY A 144 14.63 -18.44 27.14
CA GLY A 144 15.81 -18.95 27.85
C GLY A 144 15.85 -20.48 27.96
N THR A 145 15.07 -21.22 27.16
CA THR A 145 14.99 -22.68 27.23
C THR A 145 15.18 -23.33 25.85
N THR A 146 15.94 -24.42 25.87
CA THR A 146 16.64 -25.09 24.78
C THR A 146 15.71 -25.74 23.74
N ARG A 147 14.92 -24.95 22.97
CA ARG A 147 14.15 -25.40 21.78
C ARG A 147 13.45 -24.26 20.99
N SER A 148 14.09 -23.13 20.72
CA SER A 148 13.51 -22.10 19.85
C SER A 148 13.69 -22.47 18.36
N ASN A 149 12.59 -22.51 17.60
CA ASN A 149 12.64 -22.57 16.12
C ASN A 149 13.02 -21.22 15.49
N PHE A 150 13.38 -20.22 16.29
CA PHE A 150 13.98 -18.97 15.84
C PHE A 150 15.49 -19.02 16.12
N THR A 151 16.23 -19.33 15.07
CA THR A 151 17.69 -19.24 15.06
C THR A 151 18.09 -17.78 15.21
N GLU A 152 19.17 -17.49 15.95
CA GLU A 152 19.85 -16.18 15.96
C GLU A 152 20.03 -15.64 14.52
N THR A 153 20.34 -16.55 13.59
CA THR A 153 20.41 -16.32 12.15
C THR A 153 19.13 -15.73 11.55
N GLY A 154 17.94 -16.23 11.94
CA GLY A 154 16.65 -15.76 11.44
C GLY A 154 16.35 -14.32 11.87
N VAL A 155 16.60 -13.98 13.14
CA VAL A 155 16.46 -12.62 13.65
C VAL A 155 17.46 -11.68 12.95
N MET A 156 18.71 -12.12 12.76
CA MET A 156 19.73 -11.35 12.05
C MET A 156 19.31 -11.02 10.60
N TRP A 157 18.78 -12.00 9.85
CA TRP A 157 18.25 -11.76 8.51
C TRP A 157 17.07 -10.81 8.50
N GLN A 158 16.18 -10.90 9.49
CA GLN A 158 15.04 -10.00 9.60
C GLN A 158 15.48 -8.55 9.86
N VAL A 159 16.48 -8.34 10.72
CA VAL A 159 17.11 -7.02 10.94
C VAL A 159 17.74 -6.50 9.64
N LEU A 160 18.49 -7.34 8.91
CA LEU A 160 19.17 -6.95 7.69
C LEU A 160 18.18 -6.53 6.58
N ILE A 161 17.10 -7.30 6.41
CA ILE A 161 16.01 -6.96 5.48
C ILE A 161 15.34 -5.66 5.92
N HIS A 162 15.10 -5.47 7.21
CA HIS A 162 14.48 -4.24 7.72
C HIS A 162 15.34 -3.00 7.44
N LEU A 163 16.65 -3.09 7.68
CA LEU A 163 17.60 -2.02 7.33
C LEU A 163 17.58 -1.73 5.83
N THR A 164 17.48 -2.76 4.99
CA THR A 164 17.35 -2.60 3.53
C THR A 164 16.08 -1.84 3.15
N PHE A 165 14.95 -2.10 3.81
CA PHE A 165 13.71 -1.35 3.59
C PHE A 165 13.82 0.10 4.05
N ILE A 166 14.45 0.38 5.19
CA ILE A 166 14.69 1.75 5.67
C ILE A 166 15.52 2.53 4.65
N VAL A 167 16.64 1.95 4.19
CA VAL A 167 17.52 2.58 3.18
C VAL A 167 16.74 2.83 1.88
N SER A 168 15.92 1.87 1.45
CA SER A 168 15.09 2.01 0.26
C SER A 168 14.06 3.14 0.40
N ALA A 169 13.39 3.25 1.54
CA ALA A 169 12.42 4.30 1.81
C ALA A 169 13.05 5.69 1.83
N ILE A 170 14.24 5.82 2.44
CA ILE A 170 15.04 7.05 2.42
C ILE A 170 15.42 7.42 0.98
N GLY A 171 15.85 6.45 0.17
CA GLY A 171 16.19 6.65 -1.25
C GLY A 171 15.00 7.18 -2.06
N ILE A 172 13.81 6.60 -1.86
CA ILE A 172 12.58 7.05 -2.51
C ILE A 172 12.25 8.49 -2.11
N ALA A 173 12.28 8.81 -0.80
CA ALA A 173 12.02 10.15 -0.30
C ALA A 173 13.05 11.18 -0.83
N TRP A 174 14.31 10.79 -0.96
CA TRP A 174 15.36 11.63 -1.51
C TRP A 174 15.12 11.96 -2.99
N VAL A 175 14.85 10.94 -3.81
CA VAL A 175 14.58 11.11 -5.25
C VAL A 175 13.35 11.99 -5.46
N ASP A 176 12.31 11.78 -4.65
CA ASP A 176 11.09 12.57 -4.74
C ASP A 176 11.32 14.06 -4.43
N ARG A 177 12.08 14.34 -3.37
CA ARG A 177 12.48 15.71 -2.99
C ARG A 177 13.31 16.42 -4.08
N LEU A 178 14.17 15.68 -4.79
CA LEU A 178 14.94 16.25 -5.91
C LEU A 178 14.03 16.64 -7.07
N SER A 179 13.01 15.82 -7.36
CA SER A 179 12.04 16.07 -8.43
C SER A 179 11.20 17.33 -8.16
N GLU A 180 10.78 17.56 -6.91
CA GLU A 180 10.01 18.75 -6.53
C GLU A 180 10.84 20.04 -6.58
N ASN A 181 12.12 19.97 -6.20
CA ASN A 181 13.03 21.13 -6.24
C ASN A 181 13.41 21.57 -7.65
N GLY A 182 13.34 20.69 -8.65
CA GLY A 182 13.55 21.02 -10.06
C GLY A 182 12.46 21.95 -10.61
N HIS A 183 11.19 21.67 -10.31
CA HIS A 183 10.05 22.47 -10.76
C HIS A 183 9.98 23.87 -10.13
N ARG A 184 10.50 24.06 -8.91
CA ARG A 184 10.48 25.37 -8.24
C ARG A 184 11.50 26.37 -8.79
N LYS A 185 12.60 25.91 -9.40
CA LYS A 185 13.60 26.81 -10.01
C LYS A 185 13.19 27.37 -11.37
N GLU A 186 12.31 26.68 -12.10
CA GLU A 186 11.86 27.11 -13.43
C GLU A 186 10.80 28.22 -13.35
N ASN A 187 9.94 28.19 -12.32
CA ASN A 187 8.89 29.21 -12.11
C ASN A 187 9.35 30.48 -11.36
N GLY A 188 10.62 30.54 -10.92
CA GLY A 188 11.19 31.70 -10.21
C GLY A 188 11.92 32.70 -11.13
N HIS A 189 11.95 32.44 -12.43
CA HIS A 189 12.55 33.28 -13.45
C HIS A 189 11.50 33.64 -14.52
N ALA A 190 10.42 34.30 -14.10
CA ALA A 190 9.47 35.00 -14.97
C ALA A 190 9.05 36.30 -14.29
#